data_AF-A0A0F4SZ34-F1
#
_entry.id   AF-A0A0F4SZ34-F1
#
_cell.length_a   1.000
_cell.length_b   1.000
_cell.length_c   1.000
_cell.angle_alpha   90.00
_cell.angle_beta   90.00
_cell.angle_gamma   90.00
#
_symmetry.space_group_name_H-M   'P 1'
#
loop_
_entity.id
_entity.type
_entity.pdbx_description
1 polymer ?
#
loop_
_entity_poly.entity_id
_entity_poly.type
_entity_poly.pdbx_seq_one_letter_code
_entity_poly.pdbx_strand_id
1 'polypeptide(L)'
;MPVSAEHQFVAEEFDSVLSFYARTKLFGVLEADRKKYDYACVLERDCMRPLVSQVLWSHSEGVHKDLMSLLHDRNAPIKVYFAKDTTKHRLKISEVISSYRENEVLSSLLHGLKIIYLPSDFDADKQEEQRWMSNYISEIVCKDLLFATVFGRLIKSDIRVFANHNGPVGLKYAVLDEIIKNGLIHTPTFKSSIGYRSDGPTREIITMLSALGLIQRPDQTVFALPTIKGRMFMDLSKHLLYEKYNPNQMLGDLGSIKNMLFSPSKLEGFDYQLAIVESAERCSTEYGRDLLEGVDFSEPTFYSNYDWKKFYDQLKGVPGFKKETFEDADCGFFIK
;
A
#
# COMPACT_ATOMS: atom_id res chain seq x y z
N MET A 1 -27.31 23.12 2.77
CA MET A 1 -27.04 23.65 4.12
C MET A 1 -25.62 24.18 4.13
N PRO A 2 -25.30 25.24 4.91
CA PRO A 2 -23.94 25.74 4.98
C PRO A 2 -23.03 24.65 5.58
N VAL A 3 -21.94 24.37 4.87
CA VAL A 3 -20.87 23.47 5.33
C VAL A 3 -20.16 24.18 6.49
N SER A 4 -19.89 23.48 7.60
CA SER A 4 -19.22 24.11 8.74
C SER A 4 -17.74 24.36 8.44
N ALA A 5 -17.13 25.37 9.06
CA ALA A 5 -15.73 25.71 8.85
C ALA A 5 -14.79 24.52 9.17
N GLU A 6 -15.16 23.71 10.17
CA GLU A 6 -14.40 22.52 10.55
C GLU A 6 -14.52 21.39 9.52
N HIS A 7 -15.72 21.18 8.95
CA HIS A 7 -15.88 20.21 7.86
C HIS A 7 -14.99 20.62 6.68
N GLN A 8 -15.01 21.90 6.30
CA GLN A 8 -14.22 22.41 5.19
C GLN A 8 -12.71 22.28 5.48
N PHE A 9 -12.26 22.65 6.68
CA PHE A 9 -10.86 22.51 7.08
C PHE A 9 -10.38 21.05 7.01
N VAL A 10 -11.15 20.11 7.57
CA VAL A 10 -10.76 18.68 7.57
C VAL A 10 -10.70 18.13 6.14
N ALA A 11 -11.64 18.51 5.28
CA ALA A 11 -11.64 18.09 3.89
C ALA A 11 -10.44 18.66 3.11
N GLU A 12 -10.16 19.96 3.25
CA GLU A 12 -9.03 20.64 2.60
C GLU A 12 -7.68 20.10 3.09
N GLU A 13 -7.54 19.85 4.39
CA GLU A 13 -6.31 19.31 4.96
C GLU A 13 -6.07 17.86 4.52
N PHE A 14 -7.15 17.05 4.45
CA PHE A 14 -7.07 15.69 3.93
C PHE A 14 -6.62 15.67 2.46
N ASP A 15 -7.19 16.55 1.62
CA ASP A 15 -6.78 16.73 0.23
C ASP A 15 -5.31 17.19 0.11
N SER A 16 -4.90 18.16 0.92
CA SER A 16 -3.54 18.68 0.97
C SER A 16 -2.52 17.59 1.29
N VAL A 17 -2.79 16.77 2.32
CA VAL A 17 -1.94 15.64 2.72
C VAL A 17 -1.83 14.62 1.59
N LEU A 18 -2.95 14.23 0.98
CA LEU A 18 -2.96 13.25 -0.10
C LEU A 18 -2.28 13.77 -1.35
N SER A 19 -2.52 15.02 -1.73
CA SER A 19 -1.85 15.71 -2.83
C SER A 19 -0.35 15.87 -2.60
N PHE A 20 0.09 16.14 -1.37
CA PHE A 20 1.52 16.17 -1.02
C PHE A 20 2.17 14.82 -1.32
N TYR A 21 1.55 13.74 -0.89
CA TYR A 21 2.08 12.41 -1.13
C TYR A 21 1.89 11.95 -2.59
N ALA A 22 0.91 12.46 -3.33
CA ALA A 22 0.81 12.22 -4.78
C ALA A 22 2.07 12.69 -5.53
N ARG A 23 2.70 13.77 -5.04
CA ARG A 23 3.95 14.31 -5.61
C ARG A 23 5.15 13.37 -5.44
N THR A 24 5.09 12.44 -4.48
CA THR A 24 6.10 11.37 -4.35
C THR A 24 6.19 10.49 -5.60
N LYS A 25 5.23 10.65 -6.53
CA LYS A 25 4.98 9.80 -7.69
C LYS A 25 4.64 8.35 -7.32
N LEU A 26 4.71 7.93 -6.04
CA LEU A 26 4.39 6.58 -5.53
C LEU A 26 2.90 6.27 -5.57
N PHE A 27 2.09 7.29 -5.79
CA PHE A 27 0.70 7.19 -6.15
C PHE A 27 0.24 8.47 -6.84
N GLY A 28 -0.81 8.37 -7.65
CA GLY A 28 -1.55 9.51 -8.15
C GLY A 28 -2.76 9.78 -7.29
N VAL A 29 -3.23 11.02 -7.30
CA VAL A 29 -4.48 11.44 -6.66
C VAL A 29 -5.27 12.21 -7.71
N LEU A 30 -6.34 11.60 -8.19
CA LEU A 30 -7.39 12.29 -8.95
C LEU A 30 -8.70 12.21 -8.17
N GLU A 31 -9.35 13.35 -8.03
CA GLU A 31 -10.67 13.49 -7.43
C GLU A 31 -11.70 12.74 -8.29
N ALA A 32 -12.24 11.63 -7.78
CA ALA A 32 -13.26 10.85 -8.50
C ALA A 32 -14.67 11.10 -7.95
N ASP A 33 -15.63 11.32 -8.87
CA ASP A 33 -17.07 11.49 -8.64
C ASP A 33 -17.52 12.75 -7.88
N ARG A 34 -17.64 13.86 -8.63
CA ARG A 34 -18.26 15.12 -8.17
C ARG A 34 -19.58 14.87 -7.41
N LYS A 35 -19.62 15.29 -6.14
CA LYS A 35 -20.80 15.42 -5.24
C LYS A 35 -21.38 14.13 -4.62
N LYS A 36 -20.75 12.95 -4.75
CA LYS A 36 -21.23 11.72 -4.11
C LYS A 36 -20.48 11.37 -2.82
N TYR A 37 -19.19 11.65 -2.79
CA TYR A 37 -18.31 11.49 -1.64
C TYR A 37 -17.65 12.84 -1.37
N ASP A 38 -17.26 13.11 -0.13
CA ASP A 38 -16.46 14.29 0.18
C ASP A 38 -15.06 14.14 -0.42
N TYR A 39 -14.62 12.89 -0.64
CA TYR A 39 -13.33 12.62 -1.27
C TYR A 39 -13.23 11.21 -1.89
N ALA A 40 -12.51 11.09 -3.01
CA ALA A 40 -12.09 9.82 -3.59
C ALA A 40 -10.72 9.95 -4.29
N CYS A 41 -9.81 9.00 -4.05
CA CYS A 41 -8.51 8.92 -4.72
C CYS A 41 -8.53 7.92 -5.86
N VAL A 42 -7.96 8.25 -7.01
CA VAL A 42 -7.54 7.29 -8.05
C VAL A 42 -6.01 7.25 -8.15
N LEU A 43 -5.42 6.05 -8.06
CA LEU A 43 -3.99 5.81 -8.26
C LEU A 43 -3.64 5.95 -9.74
N GLU A 44 -2.67 6.79 -10.07
CA GLU A 44 -2.18 6.93 -11.45
C GLU A 44 -1.55 5.66 -12.02
N ARG A 45 -0.96 4.82 -11.17
CA ARG A 45 -0.26 3.58 -11.59
C ARG A 45 -1.16 2.62 -12.38
N ASP A 46 -2.36 2.41 -11.90
CA ASP A 46 -3.29 1.36 -12.35
C ASP A 46 -4.72 1.87 -12.53
N CYS A 47 -4.93 3.18 -12.37
CA CYS A 47 -6.25 3.83 -12.36
C CYS A 47 -7.21 3.22 -11.33
N MET A 48 -6.71 2.52 -10.30
CA MET A 48 -7.56 1.97 -9.24
C MET A 48 -8.05 3.08 -8.31
N ARG A 49 -9.24 2.93 -7.75
CA ARG A 49 -9.80 3.85 -6.76
C ARG A 49 -9.63 3.31 -5.34
N PRO A 50 -8.44 3.35 -4.72
CA PRO A 50 -8.17 2.62 -3.47
C PRO A 50 -8.95 3.14 -2.27
N LEU A 51 -9.36 4.41 -2.29
CA LEU A 51 -9.86 5.10 -1.11
C LEU A 51 -11.03 6.01 -1.47
N VAL A 52 -12.09 5.89 -0.67
CA VAL A 52 -13.15 6.89 -0.56
C VAL A 52 -13.27 7.34 0.88
N SER A 53 -13.59 8.61 1.07
CA SER A 53 -13.76 9.21 2.38
C SER A 53 -15.03 10.03 2.46
N GLN A 54 -15.58 10.09 3.67
CA GLN A 54 -16.69 10.97 4.00
C GLN A 54 -16.48 11.60 5.37
N VAL A 55 -16.81 12.89 5.49
CA VAL A 55 -16.59 13.71 6.67
C VAL A 55 -17.93 14.20 7.19
N LEU A 56 -18.30 13.82 8.42
CA LEU A 56 -19.52 14.31 9.05
C LEU A 56 -19.21 14.98 10.39
N TRP A 57 -19.48 16.29 10.45
CA TRP A 57 -19.16 17.13 11.60
C TRP A 57 -20.39 17.53 12.43
N SER A 58 -21.48 17.94 11.77
CA SER A 58 -22.52 18.77 12.40
C SER A 58 -23.82 18.04 12.75
N HIS A 59 -24.20 16.99 12.02
CA HIS A 59 -25.52 16.36 12.20
C HIS A 59 -25.46 14.85 12.34
N SER A 60 -25.84 14.36 13.52
CA SER A 60 -25.88 12.93 13.81
C SER A 60 -26.90 12.13 12.97
N GLU A 61 -27.87 12.78 12.31
CA GLU A 61 -28.86 12.10 11.44
C GLU A 61 -28.28 11.69 10.08
N GLY A 62 -27.20 12.33 9.63
CA GLY A 62 -26.51 11.99 8.38
C GLY A 62 -25.70 10.69 8.46
N VAL A 63 -25.28 10.28 9.68
CA VAL A 63 -24.36 9.16 9.92
C VAL A 63 -24.76 7.89 9.19
N HIS A 64 -26.04 7.51 9.27
CA HIS A 64 -26.53 6.27 8.67
C HIS A 64 -26.47 6.34 7.13
N LYS A 65 -26.90 7.46 6.56
CA LYS A 65 -26.91 7.66 5.10
C LYS A 65 -25.48 7.67 4.55
N ASP A 66 -24.59 8.35 5.24
CA ASP A 66 -23.20 8.53 4.84
C ASP A 66 -22.43 7.21 4.93
N LEU A 67 -22.52 6.51 6.07
CA LEU A 67 -21.93 5.18 6.20
C LEU A 67 -22.49 4.18 5.19
N MET A 68 -23.80 4.19 4.91
CA MET A 68 -24.37 3.33 3.87
C MET A 68 -23.78 3.66 2.48
N SER A 69 -23.72 4.94 2.11
CA SER A 69 -23.15 5.38 0.83
C SER A 69 -21.68 4.94 0.68
N LEU A 70 -20.92 5.04 1.77
CA LEU A 70 -19.53 4.64 1.86
C LEU A 70 -19.36 3.11 1.78
N LEU A 71 -20.14 2.36 2.56
CA LEU A 71 -20.07 0.88 2.64
C LEU A 71 -20.52 0.19 1.34
N HIS A 72 -21.46 0.78 0.63
CA HIS A 72 -21.92 0.27 -0.66
C HIS A 72 -21.00 0.62 -1.83
N ASP A 73 -19.92 1.38 -1.60
CA ASP A 73 -18.88 1.57 -2.59
C ASP A 73 -18.05 0.29 -2.75
N ARG A 74 -18.25 -0.38 -3.90
CA ARG A 74 -17.50 -1.58 -4.28
C ARG A 74 -16.23 -1.29 -5.04
N ASN A 75 -16.01 -0.06 -5.49
CA ASN A 75 -14.83 0.28 -6.26
C ASN A 75 -13.65 0.66 -5.37
N ALA A 76 -13.93 0.96 -4.09
CA ALA A 76 -12.94 1.34 -3.11
C ALA A 76 -12.75 0.28 -2.01
N PRO A 77 -11.57 -0.37 -1.93
CA PRO A 77 -11.26 -1.33 -0.87
C PRO A 77 -11.19 -0.65 0.50
N ILE A 78 -10.91 0.66 0.56
CA ILE A 78 -10.79 1.40 1.80
C ILE A 78 -11.78 2.53 1.86
N LYS A 79 -12.42 2.57 3.02
CA LYS A 79 -13.56 3.42 3.31
C LYS A 79 -13.24 4.19 4.57
N VAL A 80 -12.97 5.47 4.43
CA VAL A 80 -12.60 6.33 5.56
C VAL A 80 -13.81 7.13 5.98
N TYR A 81 -14.09 7.15 7.27
CA TYR A 81 -15.18 7.92 7.83
C TYR A 81 -14.66 8.78 8.97
N PHE A 82 -14.64 10.10 8.74
CA PHE A 82 -14.30 11.07 9.77
C PHE A 82 -15.56 11.47 10.53
N ALA A 83 -15.55 11.24 11.84
CA ALA A 83 -16.67 11.50 12.71
C ALA A 83 -16.26 12.37 13.88
N LYS A 84 -17.12 13.32 14.26
CA LYS A 84 -16.96 14.09 15.49
C LYS A 84 -17.04 13.17 16.73
N ASP A 85 -16.05 13.25 17.61
CA ASP A 85 -15.94 12.39 18.80
C ASP A 85 -16.93 12.80 19.89
N THR A 86 -18.16 12.32 19.76
CA THR A 86 -19.20 12.51 20.75
C THR A 86 -19.93 11.20 20.99
N THR A 87 -20.48 11.03 22.20
CA THR A 87 -21.26 9.84 22.56
C THR A 87 -22.39 9.56 21.57
N LYS A 88 -23.07 10.61 21.08
CA LYS A 88 -24.15 10.48 20.09
C LYS A 88 -23.68 9.90 18.76
N HIS A 89 -22.55 10.39 18.24
CA HIS A 89 -21.99 9.87 16.98
C HIS A 89 -21.46 8.45 17.15
N ARG A 90 -20.74 8.16 18.24
CA ARG A 90 -20.24 6.79 18.54
C ARG A 90 -21.37 5.76 18.63
N LEU A 91 -22.47 6.09 19.32
CA LEU A 91 -23.62 5.19 19.44
C LEU A 91 -24.24 4.89 18.07
N LYS A 92 -24.53 5.92 17.26
CA LYS A 92 -25.13 5.74 15.93
C LYS A 92 -24.22 4.95 14.98
N ILE A 93 -22.92 5.24 15.00
CA ILE A 93 -21.94 4.47 14.23
C ILE A 93 -21.95 3.00 14.67
N SER A 94 -21.98 2.74 15.98
CA SER A 94 -22.05 1.39 16.52
C SER A 94 -23.32 0.66 16.10
N GLU A 95 -24.47 1.34 16.09
CA GLU A 95 -25.74 0.77 15.63
C GLU A 95 -25.67 0.33 14.16
N VAL A 96 -25.10 1.18 13.29
CA VAL A 96 -24.92 0.86 11.87
C VAL A 96 -23.94 -0.31 11.69
N ILE A 97 -22.82 -0.33 12.41
CA ILE A 97 -21.86 -1.43 12.30
C ILE A 97 -22.48 -2.75 12.80
N SER A 98 -23.21 -2.71 13.92
CA SER A 98 -23.87 -3.90 14.46
C SER A 98 -24.89 -4.48 13.49
N SER A 99 -25.73 -3.63 12.88
CA SER A 99 -26.73 -4.11 11.90
C SER A 99 -26.09 -4.73 10.65
N TYR A 100 -24.92 -4.24 10.22
CA TYR A 100 -24.15 -4.85 9.14
C TYR A 100 -23.47 -6.15 9.56
N ARG A 101 -23.03 -6.28 10.81
CA ARG A 101 -22.42 -7.53 11.32
C ARG A 101 -23.43 -8.66 11.48
N GLU A 102 -24.67 -8.33 11.83
CA GLU A 102 -25.76 -9.30 12.00
C GLU A 102 -26.18 -9.97 10.68
N ASN A 103 -25.88 -9.34 9.54
CA ASN A 103 -26.15 -9.87 8.22
C ASN A 103 -24.87 -10.36 7.54
N GLU A 104 -24.74 -11.66 7.31
CA GLU A 104 -23.54 -12.29 6.76
C GLU A 104 -23.12 -11.71 5.40
N VAL A 105 -24.08 -11.30 4.56
CA VAL A 105 -23.80 -10.67 3.26
C VAL A 105 -23.25 -9.25 3.43
N LEU A 106 -23.83 -8.47 4.34
CA LEU A 106 -23.42 -7.07 4.57
C LEU A 106 -22.16 -6.96 5.41
N SER A 107 -21.85 -7.96 6.24
CA SER A 107 -20.65 -8.02 7.07
C SER A 107 -19.37 -7.91 6.22
N SER A 108 -19.38 -8.48 5.02
CA SER A 108 -18.29 -8.36 4.05
C SER A 108 -18.00 -6.90 3.61
N LEU A 109 -19.03 -6.03 3.59
CA LEU A 109 -18.88 -4.62 3.20
C LEU A 109 -18.17 -3.77 4.25
N LEU A 110 -18.10 -4.24 5.50
CA LEU A 110 -17.34 -3.60 6.57
C LEU A 110 -15.82 -3.77 6.39
N HIS A 111 -15.39 -4.66 5.48
CA HIS A 111 -13.97 -4.83 5.19
C HIS A 111 -13.35 -3.53 4.69
N GLY A 112 -12.23 -3.13 5.28
CA GLY A 112 -11.52 -1.89 4.92
C GLY A 112 -12.15 -0.59 5.45
N LEU A 113 -13.23 -0.66 6.25
CA LEU A 113 -13.78 0.52 6.94
C LEU A 113 -12.82 1.00 8.03
N LYS A 114 -12.49 2.29 8.00
CA LYS A 114 -11.68 3.01 8.99
C LYS A 114 -12.45 4.21 9.50
N ILE A 115 -12.69 4.23 10.81
CA ILE A 115 -13.42 5.32 11.46
C ILE A 115 -12.42 6.13 12.27
N ILE A 116 -12.31 7.41 11.92
CA ILE A 116 -11.40 8.35 12.57
C ILE A 116 -12.25 9.33 13.37
N TYR A 117 -12.06 9.30 14.68
CA TYR A 117 -12.77 10.19 15.60
C TYR A 117 -11.97 11.46 15.80
N LEU A 118 -12.56 12.60 15.47
CA LEU A 118 -11.95 13.92 15.60
C LEU A 118 -12.44 14.61 16.88
N PRO A 119 -11.59 15.32 17.63
CA PRO A 119 -11.99 15.98 18.88
C PRO A 119 -13.22 16.87 18.72
N SER A 120 -14.17 16.74 19.64
CA SER A 120 -15.46 17.44 19.53
C SER A 120 -15.40 18.95 19.73
N ASP A 121 -14.33 19.40 20.36
CA ASP A 121 -14.00 20.77 20.74
C ASP A 121 -13.08 21.47 19.73
N PHE A 122 -12.68 20.79 18.66
CA PHE A 122 -11.89 21.39 17.59
C PHE A 122 -12.60 22.59 16.97
N ASP A 123 -11.86 23.69 16.89
CA ASP A 123 -12.28 24.98 16.40
C ASP A 123 -11.38 25.40 15.24
N ALA A 124 -11.94 25.39 14.04
CA ALA A 124 -11.24 25.72 12.81
C ALA A 124 -10.84 27.19 12.72
N ASP A 125 -11.31 28.09 13.59
CA ASP A 125 -10.90 29.49 13.59
C ASP A 125 -9.59 29.72 14.38
N LYS A 126 -9.12 28.74 15.16
CA LYS A 126 -7.89 28.85 15.96
C LYS A 126 -6.69 28.21 15.26
N GLN A 127 -5.68 29.01 14.96
CA GLN A 127 -4.46 28.54 14.28
C GLN A 127 -3.70 27.42 15.00
N GLU A 128 -3.66 27.43 16.34
CA GLU A 128 -2.98 26.38 17.10
C GLU A 128 -3.68 25.02 16.94
N GLU A 129 -5.02 25.03 16.97
CA GLU A 129 -5.84 23.84 16.78
C GLU A 129 -5.77 23.35 15.33
N GLN A 130 -5.76 24.25 14.34
CA GLN A 130 -5.53 23.92 12.93
C GLN A 130 -4.20 23.18 12.74
N ARG A 131 -3.10 23.68 13.32
CA ARG A 131 -1.77 23.03 13.22
C ARG A 131 -1.77 21.65 13.87
N TRP A 132 -2.39 21.52 15.04
CA TRP A 132 -2.49 20.24 15.71
C TRP A 132 -3.30 19.24 14.87
N MET A 133 -4.43 19.67 14.32
CA MET A 133 -5.31 18.84 13.48
C MET A 133 -4.62 18.42 12.18
N SER A 134 -3.88 19.34 11.54
CA SER A 134 -3.06 19.04 10.36
C SER A 134 -2.04 17.94 10.64
N ASN A 135 -1.29 18.04 11.73
CA ASN A 135 -0.34 17.00 12.14
C ASN A 135 -1.06 15.67 12.43
N TYR A 136 -2.20 15.72 13.12
CA TYR A 136 -2.98 14.54 13.48
C TYR A 136 -3.54 13.79 12.26
N ILE A 137 -4.18 14.53 11.33
CA ILE A 137 -4.69 13.98 10.07
C ILE A 137 -3.53 13.43 9.25
N SER A 138 -2.44 14.20 9.10
CA SER A 138 -1.26 13.76 8.36
C SER A 138 -0.70 12.44 8.91
N GLU A 139 -0.56 12.32 10.23
CA GLU A 139 -0.08 11.08 10.86
C GLU A 139 -0.98 9.88 10.62
N ILE A 140 -2.30 10.03 10.79
CA ILE A 140 -3.26 8.93 10.61
C ILE A 140 -3.33 8.52 9.14
N VAL A 141 -3.44 9.49 8.25
CA VAL A 141 -3.58 9.25 6.82
C VAL A 141 -2.32 8.63 6.26
N CYS A 142 -1.15 9.13 6.67
CA CYS A 142 0.12 8.54 6.27
C CYS A 142 0.28 7.11 6.81
N LYS A 143 0.23 6.92 8.13
CA LYS A 143 0.58 5.64 8.76
C LYS A 143 -0.46 4.55 8.50
N ASP A 144 -1.75 4.87 8.57
CA ASP A 144 -2.81 3.85 8.56
C ASP A 144 -3.49 3.69 7.21
N LEU A 145 -3.57 4.74 6.39
CA LEU A 145 -4.32 4.73 5.14
C LEU A 145 -3.44 4.66 3.91
N LEU A 146 -2.35 5.40 3.84
CA LEU A 146 -1.45 5.33 2.70
C LEU A 146 -0.54 4.11 2.80
N PHE A 147 0.07 3.85 3.95
CA PHE A 147 0.99 2.71 4.11
C PHE A 147 0.31 1.34 4.02
N ALA A 148 -0.87 1.18 4.61
CA ALA A 148 -1.58 -0.10 4.57
C ALA A 148 -2.05 -0.48 3.15
N THR A 149 -2.25 0.51 2.29
CA THR A 149 -2.98 0.38 1.02
C THR A 149 -2.05 0.47 -0.16
N VAL A 150 -1.21 1.50 -0.16
CA VAL A 150 -0.26 1.76 -1.25
C VAL A 150 0.89 0.76 -1.13
N PHE A 151 1.45 0.55 0.06
CA PHE A 151 2.59 -0.36 0.26
C PHE A 151 2.19 -1.81 0.59
N GLY A 152 0.91 -2.18 0.49
CA GLY A 152 0.45 -3.54 0.84
C GLY A 152 0.79 -3.94 2.29
N ARG A 153 0.73 -2.97 3.23
CA ARG A 153 1.11 -3.14 4.64
C ARG A 153 2.59 -3.51 4.84
N LEU A 154 3.49 -2.90 4.07
CA LEU A 154 4.91 -2.94 4.34
C LEU A 154 5.22 -2.22 5.66
N ILE A 155 5.84 -2.95 6.58
CA ILE A 155 6.22 -2.45 7.90
C ILE A 155 7.72 -2.62 8.14
N LYS A 156 8.24 -1.87 9.11
CA LYS A 156 9.65 -1.88 9.51
C LYS A 156 10.20 -3.29 9.79
N SER A 157 9.41 -4.17 10.41
CA SER A 157 9.86 -5.54 10.68
C SER A 157 10.11 -6.35 9.42
N ASP A 158 9.37 -6.09 8.33
CA ASP A 158 9.59 -6.77 7.05
C ASP A 158 10.95 -6.41 6.49
N ILE A 159 11.29 -5.11 6.50
CA ILE A 159 12.60 -4.60 6.05
C ILE A 159 13.72 -5.27 6.84
N ARG A 160 13.56 -5.36 8.16
CA ARG A 160 14.55 -5.98 9.06
C ARG A 160 14.76 -7.45 8.76
N VAL A 161 13.67 -8.21 8.65
CA VAL A 161 13.73 -9.63 8.35
C VAL A 161 14.33 -9.85 6.96
N PHE A 162 13.92 -9.07 5.96
CA PHE A 162 14.46 -9.17 4.61
C PHE A 162 15.97 -8.86 4.58
N ALA A 163 16.40 -7.75 5.21
CA ALA A 163 17.80 -7.35 5.27
C ALA A 163 18.65 -8.38 6.03
N ASN A 164 18.20 -8.83 7.21
CA ASN A 164 18.92 -9.76 8.08
C ASN A 164 18.81 -11.22 7.65
N HIS A 165 17.97 -11.56 6.67
CA HIS A 165 17.83 -12.95 6.21
C HIS A 165 19.16 -13.44 5.64
N ASN A 166 19.72 -14.47 6.26
CA ASN A 166 20.97 -15.10 5.82
C ASN A 166 20.86 -15.66 4.40
N GLY A 167 21.98 -15.71 3.70
CA GLY A 167 22.05 -16.22 2.33
C GLY A 167 22.93 -15.33 1.45
N PRO A 168 23.13 -15.74 0.19
CA PRO A 168 23.91 -14.94 -0.75
C PRO A 168 23.31 -13.54 -0.90
N VAL A 169 24.17 -12.53 -0.80
CA VAL A 169 23.79 -11.12 -1.00
C VAL A 169 23.24 -10.97 -2.41
N GLY A 170 22.20 -10.15 -2.63
CA GLY A 170 21.58 -9.99 -3.95
C GLY A 170 20.63 -11.10 -4.40
N LEU A 171 20.79 -12.36 -3.94
CA LEU A 171 19.91 -13.46 -4.37
C LEU A 171 18.44 -13.23 -4.01
N LYS A 172 18.17 -12.61 -2.86
CA LYS A 172 16.80 -12.24 -2.43
C LYS A 172 16.10 -11.33 -3.45
N TYR A 173 16.84 -10.37 -3.99
CA TYR A 173 16.34 -9.49 -5.05
C TYR A 173 16.20 -10.21 -6.38
N ALA A 174 17.15 -11.06 -6.76
CA ALA A 174 17.06 -11.82 -8.00
C ALA A 174 15.83 -12.74 -8.03
N VAL A 175 15.57 -13.43 -6.90
CA VAL A 175 14.36 -14.27 -6.71
C VAL A 175 13.09 -13.42 -6.76
N LEU A 176 13.04 -12.30 -6.04
CA LEU A 176 11.85 -11.45 -6.00
C LEU A 176 11.57 -10.79 -7.37
N ASP A 177 12.60 -10.29 -8.07
CA ASP A 177 12.48 -9.71 -9.41
C ASP A 177 11.96 -10.73 -10.42
N GLU A 178 12.47 -11.95 -10.39
CA GLU A 178 11.97 -13.01 -11.28
C GLU A 178 10.52 -13.38 -10.98
N ILE A 179 10.11 -13.47 -9.71
CA ILE A 179 8.71 -13.72 -9.36
C ILE A 179 7.83 -12.55 -9.78
N ILE A 180 8.27 -11.31 -9.63
CA ILE A 180 7.51 -10.13 -10.09
C ILE A 180 7.34 -10.12 -11.60
N LYS A 181 8.39 -10.44 -12.36
CA LYS A 181 8.35 -10.41 -13.83
C LYS A 181 7.62 -11.62 -14.43
N ASN A 182 7.89 -12.82 -13.93
CA ASN A 182 7.52 -14.08 -14.58
C ASN A 182 6.79 -15.07 -13.66
N GLY A 183 6.83 -14.84 -12.35
CA GLY A 183 6.25 -15.76 -11.37
C GLY A 183 7.12 -17.00 -11.22
N LEU A 184 6.87 -17.76 -10.16
CA LEU A 184 7.43 -19.09 -10.02
C LEU A 184 6.40 -20.09 -10.51
N ILE A 185 6.44 -20.43 -11.80
CA ILE A 185 5.55 -21.45 -12.39
C ILE A 185 6.29 -22.77 -12.59
N HIS A 186 7.57 -22.70 -12.99
CA HIS A 186 8.38 -23.87 -13.28
C HIS A 186 9.78 -23.73 -12.67
N THR A 187 10.07 -24.53 -11.63
CA THR A 187 11.31 -24.42 -10.84
C THR A 187 12.61 -24.52 -11.65
N PRO A 188 12.77 -25.45 -12.63
CA PRO A 188 13.98 -25.49 -13.45
C PRO A 188 14.20 -24.24 -14.31
N THR A 189 13.13 -23.71 -14.91
CA THR A 189 13.21 -22.47 -15.72
C THR A 189 13.55 -21.29 -14.83
N PHE A 190 12.92 -21.21 -13.65
CA PHE A 190 13.18 -20.18 -12.65
C PHE A 190 14.65 -20.14 -12.20
N LYS A 191 15.25 -21.30 -11.88
CA LYS A 191 16.67 -21.36 -11.50
C LYS A 191 17.60 -20.91 -12.61
N SER A 192 17.26 -21.27 -13.85
CA SER A 192 18.01 -20.88 -15.03
C SER A 192 17.94 -19.38 -15.26
N SER A 193 16.77 -18.75 -15.05
CA SER A 193 16.58 -17.31 -15.23
C SER A 193 17.20 -16.44 -14.15
N ILE A 194 17.36 -16.95 -12.92
CA ILE A 194 18.10 -16.25 -11.85
C ILE A 194 19.60 -16.56 -11.84
N GLY A 195 20.08 -17.45 -12.72
CA GLY A 195 21.50 -17.82 -12.78
C GLY A 195 22.02 -18.57 -11.54
N TYR A 196 21.15 -19.16 -10.72
CA TYR A 196 21.51 -19.77 -9.42
C TYR A 196 21.07 -21.22 -9.33
N ARG A 197 22.03 -22.12 -9.03
CA ARG A 197 21.82 -23.58 -9.12
C ARG A 197 21.41 -24.26 -7.81
N SER A 198 21.65 -23.64 -6.66
CA SER A 198 21.47 -24.30 -5.36
C SER A 198 20.06 -24.17 -4.79
N ASP A 199 19.44 -25.30 -4.45
CA ASP A 199 18.03 -25.37 -4.04
C ASP A 199 17.76 -24.85 -2.63
N GLY A 200 18.69 -25.09 -1.69
CA GLY A 200 18.53 -24.74 -0.29
C GLY A 200 18.28 -23.24 -0.08
N PRO A 201 19.24 -22.37 -0.46
CA PRO A 201 19.09 -20.92 -0.30
C PRO A 201 17.89 -20.35 -1.04
N THR A 202 17.61 -20.82 -2.27
CA THR A 202 16.44 -20.36 -3.03
C THR A 202 15.14 -20.72 -2.33
N ARG A 203 15.01 -21.95 -1.80
CA ARG A 203 13.80 -22.38 -1.07
C ARG A 203 13.59 -21.59 0.21
N GLU A 204 14.67 -21.33 0.96
CA GLU A 204 14.64 -20.49 2.17
C GLU A 204 14.17 -19.07 1.85
N ILE A 205 14.74 -18.46 0.81
CA ILE A 205 14.35 -17.13 0.36
C ILE A 205 12.88 -17.09 -0.06
N ILE A 206 12.40 -18.01 -0.90
CA ILE A 206 10.98 -18.01 -1.32
C ILE A 206 10.08 -18.18 -0.08
N THR A 207 10.50 -18.99 0.89
CA THR A 207 9.73 -19.18 2.14
C THR A 207 9.69 -17.90 2.96
N MET A 208 10.82 -17.20 3.10
CA MET A 208 10.89 -15.89 3.76
C MET A 208 10.04 -14.85 3.03
N LEU A 209 10.16 -14.73 1.70
CA LEU A 209 9.37 -13.79 0.90
C LEU A 209 7.86 -14.05 1.07
N SER A 210 7.46 -15.32 1.13
CA SER A 210 6.07 -15.71 1.37
C SER A 210 5.62 -15.38 2.80
N ALA A 211 6.47 -15.61 3.80
CA ALA A 211 6.18 -15.28 5.20
C ALA A 211 6.05 -13.76 5.43
N LEU A 212 6.82 -12.95 4.69
CA LEU A 212 6.70 -11.49 4.69
C LEU A 212 5.50 -11.00 3.87
N GLY A 213 4.82 -11.86 3.11
CA GLY A 213 3.74 -11.48 2.22
C GLY A 213 4.19 -10.68 0.99
N LEU A 214 5.49 -10.73 0.64
CA LEU A 214 6.02 -10.12 -0.58
C LEU A 214 5.67 -10.95 -1.82
N ILE A 215 5.40 -12.24 -1.63
CA ILE A 215 4.86 -13.14 -2.64
C ILE A 215 3.74 -13.96 -2.02
N GLN A 216 2.82 -14.44 -2.83
CA GLN A 216 1.74 -15.34 -2.42
C GLN A 216 1.94 -16.72 -3.04
N ARG A 217 1.59 -17.76 -2.29
CA ARG A 217 1.53 -19.15 -2.76
C ARG A 217 0.08 -19.62 -2.74
N PRO A 218 -0.64 -19.56 -3.87
CA PRO A 218 -2.03 -20.00 -3.94
C PRO A 218 -2.14 -21.47 -3.52
N ASP A 219 -3.11 -21.78 -2.68
CA ASP A 219 -3.42 -23.14 -2.19
C ASP A 219 -2.21 -23.96 -1.70
N GLN A 220 -1.21 -23.29 -1.11
CA GLN A 220 0.04 -23.91 -0.64
C GLN A 220 0.82 -24.66 -1.74
N THR A 221 0.60 -24.29 -3.00
CA THR A 221 1.30 -24.88 -4.14
C THR A 221 2.78 -24.47 -4.17
N VAL A 222 3.54 -25.11 -5.08
CA VAL A 222 4.91 -24.70 -5.40
C VAL A 222 4.95 -23.39 -6.20
N PHE A 223 3.78 -22.91 -6.66
CA PHE A 223 3.70 -21.68 -7.41
C PHE A 223 3.86 -20.47 -6.49
N ALA A 224 4.53 -19.44 -6.99
CA ALA A 224 4.59 -18.16 -6.30
C ALA A 224 4.27 -17.01 -7.25
N LEU A 225 3.40 -16.12 -6.80
CA LEU A 225 2.96 -14.95 -7.54
C LEU A 225 3.35 -13.69 -6.75
N PRO A 226 3.59 -12.57 -7.44
CA PRO A 226 3.89 -11.31 -6.75
C PRO A 226 2.65 -10.77 -6.02
N THR A 227 2.87 -10.08 -4.91
CA THR A 227 1.84 -9.27 -4.23
C THR A 227 2.09 -7.79 -4.47
N ILE A 228 1.11 -6.93 -4.17
CA ILE A 228 1.31 -5.46 -4.13
C ILE A 228 2.49 -5.11 -3.23
N LYS A 229 2.55 -5.72 -2.04
CA LYS A 229 3.62 -5.51 -1.06
C LYS A 229 4.99 -5.81 -1.64
N GLY A 230 5.14 -6.93 -2.37
CA GLY A 230 6.38 -7.31 -3.04
C GLY A 230 6.79 -6.34 -4.13
N ARG A 231 5.84 -5.94 -4.98
CA ARG A 231 6.06 -4.93 -6.04
C ARG A 231 6.53 -3.60 -5.44
N MET A 232 5.82 -3.10 -4.43
CA MET A 232 6.15 -1.82 -3.79
C MET A 232 7.46 -1.86 -3.02
N PHE A 233 7.79 -2.98 -2.39
CA PHE A 233 9.10 -3.18 -1.79
C PHE A 233 10.22 -3.13 -2.84
N MET A 234 9.98 -3.71 -4.03
CA MET A 234 10.93 -3.63 -5.15
C MET A 234 11.07 -2.20 -5.67
N ASP A 235 9.98 -1.50 -5.90
CA ASP A 235 9.98 -0.12 -6.41
C ASP A 235 10.67 0.84 -5.40
N LEU A 236 10.42 0.67 -4.09
CA LEU A 236 11.17 1.37 -3.04
C LEU A 236 12.67 1.06 -3.09
N SER A 237 13.05 -0.20 -3.30
CA SER A 237 14.46 -0.60 -3.37
C SER A 237 15.17 0.01 -4.57
N LYS A 238 14.50 0.06 -5.73
CA LYS A 238 14.99 0.77 -6.93
C LYS A 238 15.20 2.25 -6.66
N HIS A 239 14.23 2.88 -6.02
CA HIS A 239 14.33 4.31 -5.70
C HIS A 239 15.51 4.59 -4.75
N LEU A 240 15.72 3.77 -3.72
CA LEU A 240 16.88 3.90 -2.82
C LEU A 240 18.21 3.69 -3.55
N LEU A 241 18.24 2.74 -4.49
CA LEU A 241 19.41 2.51 -5.34
C LEU A 241 19.67 3.69 -6.29
N TYR A 242 18.62 4.29 -6.86
CA TYR A 242 18.71 5.48 -7.70
C TYR A 242 19.30 6.67 -6.94
N GLU A 243 18.82 6.93 -5.72
CA GLU A 243 19.32 8.02 -4.87
C GLU A 243 20.79 7.85 -4.50
N LYS A 244 21.25 6.60 -4.30
CA LYS A 244 22.67 6.32 -4.08
C LYS A 244 23.53 6.80 -5.26
N TYR A 245 23.05 6.64 -6.49
CA TYR A 245 23.75 7.11 -7.68
C TYR A 245 23.52 8.60 -7.98
N ASN A 246 22.46 9.21 -7.43
CA ASN A 246 22.07 10.60 -7.67
C ASN A 246 21.80 11.38 -6.37
N PRO A 247 22.81 11.54 -5.48
CA PRO A 247 22.61 12.13 -4.16
C PRO A 247 22.13 13.60 -4.20
N ASN A 248 22.39 14.31 -5.30
CA ASN A 248 21.98 15.71 -5.48
C ASN A 248 20.54 15.86 -6.01
N GLN A 249 19.91 14.77 -6.43
CA GLN A 249 18.50 14.72 -6.84
C GLN A 249 17.70 13.94 -5.81
N MET A 250 17.80 14.33 -4.53
CA MET A 250 16.89 13.79 -3.52
C MET A 250 15.47 14.18 -3.90
N LEU A 251 14.68 13.18 -4.30
CA LEU A 251 13.23 13.28 -4.34
C LEU A 251 12.79 13.40 -2.88
N GLY A 252 12.66 14.65 -2.40
CA GLY A 252 12.42 15.00 -0.98
C GLY A 252 11.18 14.33 -0.38
N ASP A 253 10.34 13.77 -1.22
CA ASP A 253 9.02 13.25 -0.89
C ASP A 253 9.07 11.89 -0.14
N LEU A 254 10.19 11.15 -0.21
CA LEU A 254 10.34 9.87 0.50
C LEU A 254 10.77 10.00 1.97
N GLY A 255 11.11 11.19 2.46
CA GLY A 255 11.67 11.38 3.81
C GLY A 255 10.80 10.74 4.91
N SER A 256 9.48 10.97 4.86
CA SER A 256 8.53 10.40 5.81
C SER A 256 8.43 8.87 5.71
N ILE A 257 8.47 8.33 4.48
CA ILE A 257 8.42 6.88 4.25
C ILE A 257 9.69 6.21 4.77
N LYS A 258 10.85 6.81 4.51
CA LYS A 258 12.14 6.31 5.00
C LYS A 258 12.20 6.34 6.51
N ASN A 259 11.75 7.43 7.12
CA ASN A 259 11.66 7.53 8.56
C ASN A 259 10.75 6.43 9.13
N MET A 260 9.64 6.11 8.49
CA MET A 260 8.76 5.05 8.99
C MET A 260 9.38 3.65 8.86
N LEU A 261 10.05 3.34 7.75
CA LEU A 261 10.55 2.01 7.43
C LEU A 261 11.97 1.73 7.95
N PHE A 262 12.84 2.75 7.96
CA PHE A 262 14.27 2.63 8.25
C PHE A 262 14.71 3.35 9.52
N SER A 263 13.81 4.00 10.26
CA SER A 263 14.17 4.70 11.51
C SER A 263 15.11 3.83 12.37
N PRO A 264 16.29 4.32 12.74
CA PRO A 264 17.22 3.54 13.54
C PRO A 264 16.54 3.21 14.88
N SER A 265 16.49 1.93 15.27
CA SER A 265 16.26 1.66 16.70
C SER A 265 17.55 2.02 17.41
N LYS A 266 17.44 2.77 18.51
CA LYS A 266 18.59 3.19 19.35
C LYS A 266 19.45 2.03 19.86
N LEU A 267 19.02 0.78 19.65
CA LEU A 267 19.62 -0.44 20.15
C LEU A 267 20.40 -1.24 19.10
N GLU A 268 20.19 -1.03 17.79
CA GLU A 268 20.63 -2.00 16.79
C GLU A 268 21.90 -1.62 16.02
N GLY A 269 22.31 -0.35 15.98
CA GLY A 269 23.55 0.10 15.30
C GLY A 269 23.68 -0.30 13.81
N PHE A 270 22.67 -0.95 13.24
CA PHE A 270 22.66 -1.53 11.91
C PHE A 270 21.86 -0.65 10.97
N ASP A 271 22.49 -0.25 9.86
CA ASP A 271 21.85 0.57 8.84
C ASP A 271 21.10 -0.34 7.85
N TYR A 272 19.82 -0.55 8.13
CA TYR A 272 18.94 -1.35 7.28
C TYR A 272 18.75 -0.73 5.88
N GLN A 273 18.82 0.59 5.75
CA GLN A 273 18.68 1.23 4.44
C GLN A 273 19.90 0.92 3.58
N LEU A 274 21.10 1.04 4.16
CA LEU A 274 22.33 0.68 3.48
C LEU A 274 22.35 -0.80 3.08
N ALA A 275 21.98 -1.71 4.00
CA ALA A 275 21.94 -3.15 3.72
C ALA A 275 20.99 -3.51 2.56
N ILE A 276 19.83 -2.83 2.49
CA ILE A 276 18.89 -2.96 1.38
C ILE A 276 19.53 -2.53 0.05
N VAL A 277 20.15 -1.35 0.04
CA VAL A 277 20.78 -0.79 -1.17
C VAL A 277 21.98 -1.63 -1.64
N GLU A 278 22.83 -2.09 -0.73
CA GLU A 278 23.96 -2.96 -1.04
C GLU A 278 23.50 -4.31 -1.61
N SER A 279 22.48 -4.91 -1.01
CA SER A 279 21.88 -6.14 -1.52
C SER A 279 21.25 -5.93 -2.90
N ALA A 280 20.59 -4.79 -3.13
CA ALA A 280 20.01 -4.44 -4.43
C ALA A 280 21.09 -4.27 -5.51
N GLU A 281 22.19 -3.60 -5.23
CA GLU A 281 23.33 -3.43 -6.16
C GLU A 281 24.01 -4.77 -6.49
N ARG A 282 24.15 -5.64 -5.47
CA ARG A 282 24.71 -6.99 -5.62
C ARG A 282 23.85 -7.89 -6.49
N CYS A 283 22.54 -7.65 -6.58
CA CYS A 283 21.66 -8.34 -7.50
C CYS A 283 22.12 -8.19 -8.96
N SER A 284 22.50 -6.98 -9.35
CA SER A 284 23.00 -6.69 -10.70
C SER A 284 24.34 -7.36 -10.96
N THR A 285 25.29 -7.17 -10.04
CA THR A 285 26.68 -7.65 -10.23
C THR A 285 26.84 -9.17 -10.10
N GLU A 286 26.09 -9.83 -9.21
CA GLU A 286 26.26 -11.27 -8.94
C GLU A 286 25.28 -12.16 -9.71
N TYR A 287 24.12 -11.62 -10.10
CA TYR A 287 23.06 -12.38 -10.78
C TYR A 287 22.66 -11.81 -12.14
N GLY A 288 23.30 -10.72 -12.59
CA GLY A 288 23.05 -10.12 -13.91
C GLY A 288 21.68 -9.46 -14.03
N ARG A 289 21.05 -9.08 -12.91
CA ARG A 289 19.71 -8.48 -12.89
C ARG A 289 19.78 -7.04 -12.39
N ASP A 290 19.88 -6.11 -13.32
CA ASP A 290 19.86 -4.69 -13.03
C ASP A 290 18.45 -4.24 -12.64
N LEU A 291 18.28 -3.82 -11.39
CA LEU A 291 16.99 -3.36 -10.88
C LEU A 291 16.60 -1.99 -11.45
N LEU A 292 17.56 -1.21 -11.95
CA LEU A 292 17.32 0.08 -12.61
C LEU A 292 17.18 -0.05 -14.13
N GLU A 293 17.14 -1.27 -14.66
CA GLU A 293 16.92 -1.52 -16.09
C GLU A 293 15.62 -0.85 -16.55
N GLY A 294 15.72 0.04 -17.55
CA GLY A 294 14.59 0.77 -18.12
C GLY A 294 14.13 2.00 -17.33
N VAL A 295 14.82 2.39 -16.26
CA VAL A 295 14.56 3.65 -15.54
C VAL A 295 15.19 4.82 -16.29
N ASP A 296 14.39 5.81 -16.68
CA ASP A 296 14.88 7.08 -17.21
C ASP A 296 15.42 7.96 -16.06
N PHE A 297 16.69 8.34 -16.11
CA PHE A 297 17.31 9.16 -15.06
C PHE A 297 16.90 10.64 -15.13
N SER A 298 16.30 11.10 -16.22
CA SER A 298 15.76 12.45 -16.34
C SER A 298 14.35 12.57 -15.75
N GLU A 299 13.54 11.51 -15.91
CA GLU A 299 12.18 11.40 -15.38
C GLU A 299 11.94 10.01 -14.78
N PRO A 300 12.52 9.72 -13.59
CA PRO A 300 12.50 8.37 -13.07
C PRO A 300 11.09 7.91 -12.70
N THR A 301 10.66 6.84 -13.35
CA THR A 301 9.45 6.08 -13.01
C THR A 301 9.86 4.71 -12.51
N PHE A 302 9.57 4.42 -11.24
CA PHE A 302 9.98 3.16 -10.62
C PHE A 302 8.90 2.07 -10.66
N TYR A 303 7.67 2.42 -11.05
CA TYR A 303 6.54 1.49 -11.05
C TYR A 303 6.68 0.42 -12.11
N SER A 304 6.58 -0.83 -11.65
CA SER A 304 6.37 -1.95 -12.54
C SER A 304 4.88 -2.07 -12.89
N ASN A 305 4.55 -1.99 -14.18
CA ASN A 305 3.22 -2.37 -14.66
C ASN A 305 2.98 -3.85 -14.35
N TYR A 306 1.89 -4.16 -13.66
CA TYR A 306 1.50 -5.54 -13.38
C TYR A 306 0.54 -6.05 -14.44
N ASP A 307 1.03 -6.97 -15.26
CA ASP A 307 0.21 -7.67 -16.23
C ASP A 307 -0.36 -8.95 -15.60
N TRP A 308 -1.45 -8.80 -14.84
CA TRP A 308 -2.11 -9.96 -14.22
C TRP A 308 -2.59 -10.98 -15.27
N LYS A 309 -2.92 -10.53 -16.49
CA LYS A 309 -3.39 -11.39 -17.57
C LYS A 309 -2.31 -12.37 -17.99
N LYS A 310 -1.06 -11.92 -18.09
CA LYS A 310 0.10 -12.79 -18.31
C LYS A 310 0.11 -13.98 -17.35
N PHE A 311 -0.07 -13.72 -16.05
CA PHE A 311 -0.06 -14.78 -15.03
C PHE A 311 -1.30 -15.66 -15.09
N TYR A 312 -2.47 -15.07 -15.27
CA TYR A 312 -3.72 -15.80 -15.41
C TYR A 312 -3.68 -16.75 -16.61
N ASP A 313 -3.24 -16.29 -17.77
CA ASP A 313 -3.18 -17.10 -18.98
C ASP A 313 -2.21 -18.28 -18.85
N GLN A 314 -1.11 -18.10 -18.11
CA GLN A 314 -0.15 -19.17 -17.82
C GLN A 314 -0.68 -20.25 -16.87
N LEU A 315 -1.65 -19.89 -16.01
CA LEU A 315 -2.19 -20.76 -14.95
C LEU A 315 -3.64 -21.15 -15.21
N LYS A 316 -4.21 -20.72 -16.33
CA LYS A 316 -5.58 -21.03 -16.72
C LYS A 316 -5.74 -22.55 -16.88
N GLY A 317 -6.64 -23.13 -16.08
CA GLY A 317 -6.90 -24.57 -16.07
C GLY A 317 -6.10 -25.35 -15.04
N VAL A 318 -5.20 -24.70 -14.29
CA VAL A 318 -4.58 -25.32 -13.10
C VAL A 318 -5.62 -25.38 -11.97
N PRO A 319 -5.90 -26.55 -11.38
CA PRO A 319 -6.84 -26.65 -10.26
C PRO A 319 -6.48 -25.72 -9.10
N GLY A 320 -7.46 -25.02 -8.53
CA GLY A 320 -7.26 -24.06 -7.44
C GLY A 320 -7.04 -22.62 -7.91
N PHE A 321 -6.57 -22.41 -9.15
CA PHE A 321 -6.38 -21.07 -9.69
C PHE A 321 -7.68 -20.54 -10.30
N LYS A 322 -8.23 -19.51 -9.68
CA LYS A 322 -9.35 -18.75 -10.22
C LYS A 322 -8.88 -17.36 -10.64
N LYS A 323 -9.66 -16.66 -11.45
CA LYS A 323 -9.33 -15.29 -11.89
C LYS A 323 -9.13 -14.38 -10.67
N GLU A 324 -9.95 -14.60 -9.66
CA GLU A 324 -9.96 -13.92 -8.37
C GLU A 324 -8.61 -14.04 -7.63
N THR A 325 -7.85 -15.13 -7.83
CA THR A 325 -6.50 -15.33 -7.24
C THR A 325 -5.48 -14.29 -7.73
N PHE A 326 -5.69 -13.78 -8.95
CA PHE A 326 -4.84 -12.76 -9.59
C PHE A 326 -5.42 -11.37 -9.40
N GLU A 327 -6.74 -11.27 -9.28
CA GLU A 327 -7.44 -10.03 -8.92
C GLU A 327 -7.22 -9.65 -7.44
N ASP A 328 -7.01 -10.60 -6.53
CA ASP A 328 -6.63 -10.32 -5.12
C ASP A 328 -5.21 -9.75 -4.99
N ALA A 329 -4.34 -9.99 -5.97
CA ALA A 329 -3.05 -9.29 -6.09
C ALA A 329 -3.22 -7.81 -6.49
N ASP A 330 -4.45 -7.39 -6.79
CA ASP A 330 -4.97 -6.04 -6.89
C ASP A 330 -6.23 -5.90 -6.00
N CYS A 331 -6.15 -6.24 -4.70
CA CYS A 331 -7.22 -6.04 -3.71
C CYS A 331 -8.63 -6.39 -4.23
N GLY A 332 -9.02 -7.67 -4.16
CA GLY A 332 -10.10 -8.27 -4.93
C GLY A 332 -11.28 -7.36 -5.27
N PHE A 333 -11.51 -7.10 -6.57
CA PHE A 333 -12.81 -6.68 -7.05
C PHE A 333 -13.14 -7.20 -8.45
N PHE A 334 -14.36 -7.73 -8.50
CA PHE A 334 -15.11 -8.18 -9.66
C PHE A 334 -15.42 -7.03 -10.63
N ILE A 335 -15.16 -7.26 -11.92
CA ILE A 335 -15.98 -6.73 -13.01
C ILE A 335 -17.01 -7.80 -13.35
N LYS A 336 -18.30 -7.48 -13.20
CA LYS A 336 -19.36 -8.05 -14.02
C LYS A 336 -19.88 -6.97 -14.94
#